data_AF-A0A354UUW9-F1
#
_entry.id   AF-A0A354UUW9-F1
#
_cell.length_a   1.000
_cell.length_b   1.000
_cell.length_c   1.000
_cell.angle_alpha   90.00
_cell.angle_beta   90.00
_cell.angle_gamma   90.00
#
_symmetry.space_group_name_H-M   'P 1'
#
loop_
_entity.id
_entity.type
_entity.pdbx_description
1 polymer ?
#
loop_
_entity_poly.entity_id
_entity_poly.type
_entity_poly.pdbx_seq_one_letter_code
_entity_poly.pdbx_strand_id
1 'polypeptide(L)'
;MNILITGAAGFVGKNLTAALRCLRNGTDRTRPNLSVDNLYLYDKDSPAEALEEGCQNADFVFNLAGVNRPQNAEEFMAGNLGFASTLLGTLKKYHNTCPVMLSSSIQATLIGRYAEGDYGKSKKAGEDLFFRYAQETGARVLVYRFPNLFGKWCR
;
A
#
# COMPACT_ATOMS: atom_id res chain seq x y z
N MET A 1 -2.21 -12.53 13.26
CA MET A 1 -2.46 -11.17 12.74
C MET A 1 -3.26 -11.21 11.44
N ASN A 2 -4.17 -10.28 11.27
CA ASN A 2 -4.95 -10.02 10.08
C ASN A 2 -4.22 -9.01 9.18
N ILE A 3 -4.09 -9.30 7.89
CA ILE A 3 -3.31 -8.47 6.96
C ILE A 3 -4.17 -8.07 5.76
N LEU A 4 -4.27 -6.78 5.49
CA LEU A 4 -4.82 -6.26 4.24
C LEU A 4 -3.69 -6.00 3.24
N ILE A 5 -3.85 -6.50 2.01
CA ILE A 5 -2.95 -6.27 0.90
C ILE A 5 -3.74 -5.62 -0.23
N THR A 6 -3.43 -4.36 -0.55
CA THR A 6 -3.97 -3.68 -1.74
C THR A 6 -3.04 -3.88 -2.93
N GLY A 7 -3.55 -3.82 -4.16
CA GLY A 7 -2.76 -4.17 -5.34
C GLY A 7 -2.37 -5.66 -5.35
N ALA A 8 -3.20 -6.50 -4.74
CA ALA A 8 -2.93 -7.92 -4.52
C ALA A 8 -2.79 -8.72 -5.83
N ALA A 9 -3.38 -8.26 -6.94
CA ALA A 9 -3.25 -8.90 -8.25
C ALA A 9 -1.97 -8.48 -8.99
N GLY A 10 -1.28 -7.43 -8.54
CA GLY A 10 0.04 -7.03 -9.02
C GLY A 10 1.11 -8.08 -8.69
N PHE A 11 2.26 -8.07 -9.36
CA PHE A 11 3.25 -9.13 -9.19
C PHE A 11 3.84 -9.18 -7.77
N VAL A 12 4.12 -8.02 -7.16
CA VAL A 12 4.59 -7.97 -5.76
C VAL A 12 3.50 -8.50 -4.82
N GLY A 13 2.25 -8.07 -5.03
CA GLY A 13 1.10 -8.52 -4.24
C GLY A 13 0.88 -10.03 -4.30
N LYS A 14 0.97 -10.62 -5.50
CA LYS A 14 0.89 -12.07 -5.71
C LYS A 14 2.01 -12.82 -4.99
N ASN A 15 3.25 -12.36 -5.09
CA ASN A 15 4.38 -13.00 -4.42
C ASN A 15 4.28 -12.88 -2.89
N LEU A 16 3.91 -11.71 -2.37
CA LEU A 16 3.71 -11.50 -0.93
C LEU A 16 2.57 -12.39 -0.40
N THR A 17 1.44 -12.43 -1.11
CA THR A 17 0.29 -13.28 -0.75
C THR A 17 0.69 -14.75 -0.70
N ALA A 18 1.46 -15.23 -1.69
CA ALA A 18 1.94 -16.61 -1.70
C ALA A 18 2.85 -16.90 -0.49
N ALA A 19 3.81 -16.01 -0.20
CA ALA A 19 4.71 -16.16 0.94
C ALA A 19 3.97 -16.16 2.28
N LEU A 20 3.01 -15.25 2.48
CA LEU A 20 2.20 -15.19 3.70
C LEU A 20 1.29 -16.42 3.86
N ARG A 21 0.78 -17.00 2.76
CA ARG A 21 0.04 -18.27 2.81
C ARG A 21 0.93 -19.44 3.22
N CYS A 22 2.18 -19.47 2.75
CA CYS A 22 3.16 -20.47 3.17
C CYS A 22 3.52 -20.36 4.67
N LEU A 23 3.62 -19.13 5.19
CA LEU A 23 3.80 -18.90 6.63
C LEU A 23 2.57 -19.38 7.41
N ARG A 24 1.36 -18.99 6.98
CA ARG A 24 0.10 -19.36 7.62
C ARG A 24 -0.12 -20.88 7.68
N ASN A 25 0.18 -21.61 6.61
CA ASN A 25 -0.02 -23.06 6.56
C ASN A 25 1.16 -23.88 7.11
N GLY A 26 2.19 -23.21 7.65
CA GLY A 26 3.34 -23.86 8.28
C GLY A 26 4.33 -24.54 7.32
N THR A 27 4.23 -24.26 6.01
CA THR A 27 5.20 -24.74 5.01
C THR A 27 6.45 -23.86 4.95
N ASP A 28 6.33 -22.57 5.28
CA ASP A 28 7.47 -21.69 5.63
C ASP A 28 7.51 -21.52 7.15
N ARG A 29 8.62 -21.93 7.77
CA ARG A 29 8.86 -21.83 9.24
C ARG A 29 9.99 -20.86 9.60
N THR A 30 10.45 -20.06 8.65
CA THR A 30 11.60 -19.15 8.83
C THR A 30 11.31 -17.96 9.74
N ARG A 31 10.03 -17.72 10.09
CA ARG A 31 9.57 -16.59 10.92
C ARG A 31 8.72 -17.10 12.09
N PRO A 32 9.33 -17.77 13.09
CA PRO A 32 8.59 -18.44 14.17
C PRO A 32 7.76 -17.50 15.05
N ASN A 33 8.10 -16.21 15.09
CA ASN A 33 7.40 -15.19 15.88
C ASN A 33 6.29 -14.48 15.10
N LEU A 34 5.98 -14.92 13.87
CA LEU A 34 4.97 -14.31 13.01
C LEU A 34 3.84 -15.31 12.73
N SER A 35 2.65 -15.04 13.27
CA SER A 35 1.43 -15.79 12.94
C SER A 35 0.50 -14.94 12.08
N VAL A 36 0.10 -15.47 10.93
CA VAL A 36 -0.83 -14.83 9.99
C VAL A 36 -2.16 -15.58 10.05
N ASP A 37 -3.24 -14.88 10.39
CA ASP A 37 -4.57 -15.50 10.55
C ASP A 37 -5.36 -15.31 9.25
N ASN A 38 -5.75 -14.06 8.97
CA ASN A 38 -6.52 -13.71 7.78
C ASN A 38 -5.72 -12.84 6.80
N LEU A 39 -6.00 -13.03 5.51
CA LEU A 39 -5.49 -12.20 4.43
C LEU A 39 -6.68 -11.59 3.69
N TYR A 40 -6.82 -10.27 3.79
CA TYR A 40 -7.76 -9.48 3.01
C TYR A 40 -7.04 -9.01 1.76
N LEU A 41 -7.51 -9.43 0.59
CA LEU A 41 -6.88 -9.14 -0.69
C LEU A 41 -7.77 -8.17 -1.46
N TYR A 42 -7.23 -7.01 -1.80
CA TYR A 42 -7.96 -5.98 -2.53
C TYR A 42 -7.22 -5.58 -3.80
N ASP A 43 -7.94 -5.46 -4.90
CA ASP A 43 -7.45 -4.95 -6.18
C ASP A 43 -8.55 -4.18 -6.93
N LYS A 44 -8.26 -3.67 -8.14
CA LYS A 44 -9.16 -2.80 -8.90
C LYS A 44 -10.52 -3.44 -9.22
N ASP A 45 -10.55 -4.76 -9.35
CA ASP A 45 -11.75 -5.55 -9.69
C ASP A 45 -12.46 -6.08 -8.44
N SER A 46 -11.97 -5.74 -7.23
CA SER A 46 -12.60 -6.12 -5.96
C SER A 46 -13.81 -5.23 -5.65
N PRO A 47 -14.86 -5.79 -5.04
CA PRO A 47 -16.00 -5.02 -4.55
C PRO A 47 -15.56 -4.05 -3.44
N ALA A 48 -16.23 -2.90 -3.32
CA ALA A 48 -15.87 -1.88 -2.33
C ALA A 48 -15.99 -2.40 -0.89
N GLU A 49 -16.95 -3.29 -0.65
CA GLU A 49 -17.19 -3.97 0.61
C GLU A 49 -15.97 -4.77 1.10
N ALA A 50 -15.16 -5.30 0.19
CA ALA A 50 -13.94 -6.02 0.55
C ALA A 50 -12.86 -5.07 1.12
N LEU A 51 -12.82 -3.81 0.65
CA LEU A 51 -11.93 -2.79 1.24
C LEU A 51 -12.41 -2.42 2.64
N GLU A 52 -13.72 -2.23 2.80
CA GLU A 52 -14.35 -1.89 4.07
C GLU A 52 -14.07 -2.98 5.12
N GLU A 53 -14.32 -4.25 4.78
CA GLU A 53 -14.03 -5.39 5.65
C GLU A 53 -12.54 -5.47 6.02
N GLY A 54 -11.65 -5.32 5.03
CA GLY A 54 -10.21 -5.36 5.26
C GLY A 54 -9.73 -4.22 6.17
N CYS A 55 -10.22 -2.99 5.94
CA CYS A 55 -9.86 -1.83 6.75
C CYS A 55 -10.42 -1.91 8.17
N GLN A 56 -11.59 -2.53 8.36
CA GLN A 56 -12.17 -2.71 9.69
C GLN A 56 -11.37 -3.71 10.54
N ASN A 57 -10.84 -4.77 9.93
CA ASN A 57 -10.33 -5.94 10.66
C ASN A 57 -8.80 -6.15 10.60
N ALA A 58 -8.08 -5.39 9.77
CA ALA A 58 -6.64 -5.57 9.61
C ALA A 58 -5.83 -5.08 10.83
N ASP A 59 -4.81 -5.86 11.19
CA ASP A 59 -3.75 -5.48 12.14
C ASP A 59 -2.54 -4.86 11.43
N PHE A 60 -2.47 -4.95 10.10
CA PHE A 60 -1.44 -4.38 9.27
C PHE A 60 -1.90 -4.23 7.82
N VAL A 61 -1.51 -3.14 7.16
CA VAL A 61 -1.82 -2.91 5.75
C VAL A 61 -0.54 -2.85 4.93
N PHE A 62 -0.45 -3.70 3.91
CA PHE A 62 0.49 -3.53 2.79
C PHE A 62 -0.22 -2.82 1.64
N ASN A 63 0.02 -1.52 1.51
CA ASN A 63 -0.47 -0.76 0.37
C ASN A 63 0.50 -0.92 -0.81
N LEU A 64 0.24 -1.91 -1.67
CA LEU A 64 1.01 -2.14 -2.90
C LEU A 64 0.33 -1.56 -4.15
N ALA A 65 -0.89 -1.03 -4.01
CA ALA A 65 -1.59 -0.34 -5.08
C ALA A 65 -0.79 0.88 -5.56
N GLY A 66 -0.70 1.03 -6.88
CA GLY A 66 -0.06 2.19 -7.48
C GLY A 66 -0.79 3.48 -7.12
N VAL A 67 -0.03 4.57 -6.98
CA VAL A 67 -0.60 5.91 -7.01
C VAL A 67 -0.94 6.20 -8.46
N ASN A 68 -2.19 6.55 -8.77
CA ASN A 68 -2.57 6.93 -10.13
C ASN A 68 -1.74 8.14 -10.58
N ARG A 69 -1.27 8.10 -11.83
CA ARG A 69 -0.67 9.27 -12.48
C ARG A 69 -1.81 10.26 -12.73
N PRO A 70 -1.83 11.45 -12.11
CA PRO A 70 -2.81 12.45 -12.46
C PRO A 70 -2.58 12.81 -13.93
N GLN A 71 -3.64 12.79 -14.74
CA GLN A 71 -3.51 13.19 -16.15
C GLN A 71 -3.53 14.71 -16.29
N ASN A 72 -4.13 15.41 -15.32
CA ASN A 72 -4.20 16.87 -15.29
C ASN A 72 -3.80 17.45 -13.91
N ALA A 73 -3.16 18.62 -13.92
CA ALA A 73 -2.78 19.36 -12.70
C ALA A 73 -4.00 19.77 -11.84
N GLU A 74 -5.19 19.84 -12.43
CA GLU A 74 -6.44 20.12 -11.72
C GLU A 74 -6.91 18.93 -10.86
N GLU A 75 -6.72 17.69 -11.32
CA GLU A 75 -7.00 16.48 -10.51
C GLU A 75 -6.10 16.41 -9.26
N PHE A 76 -4.90 17.00 -9.37
CA PHE A 76 -3.95 17.13 -8.28
C PHE A 76 -4.41 18.14 -7.22
N MET A 77 -5.02 19.25 -7.64
CA MET A 77 -5.52 20.32 -6.76
C MET A 77 -6.90 20.01 -6.15
N ALA A 78 -7.75 19.26 -6.85
CA ALA A 78 -9.12 18.96 -6.42
C ALA A 78 -9.24 17.86 -5.34
N GLY A 79 -8.12 17.35 -4.81
CA GLY A 79 -8.15 16.32 -3.75
C GLY A 79 -8.45 14.89 -4.26
N ASN A 80 -8.43 14.65 -5.57
CA ASN A 80 -8.52 13.32 -6.18
C ASN A 80 -7.17 12.57 -6.08
N LEU A 81 -6.67 12.45 -4.86
CA LEU A 81 -5.53 11.63 -4.40
C LEU A 81 -5.80 10.11 -4.52
N GLY A 82 -6.52 9.71 -5.56
CA GLY A 82 -6.80 8.34 -5.99
C GLY A 82 -7.22 7.38 -4.89
N PHE A 83 -6.86 6.12 -5.09
CA PHE A 83 -7.13 5.02 -4.17
C PHE A 83 -6.47 5.19 -2.79
N ALA A 84 -5.36 5.92 -2.69
CA ALA A 84 -4.67 6.16 -1.42
C ALA A 84 -5.57 6.93 -0.43
N SER A 85 -6.26 7.97 -0.90
CA SER A 85 -7.25 8.68 -0.08
C SER A 85 -8.42 7.80 0.32
N THR A 86 -8.91 6.95 -0.59
CA THR A 86 -9.97 5.97 -0.27
C THR A 86 -9.53 5.05 0.85
N LEU A 87 -8.36 4.40 0.71
CA LEU A 87 -7.82 3.49 1.73
C LEU A 87 -7.68 4.18 3.10
N LEU A 88 -7.01 5.33 3.15
CA LEU A 88 -6.76 6.04 4.42
C LEU A 88 -8.07 6.60 5.01
N GLY A 89 -9.00 7.04 4.17
CA GLY A 89 -10.33 7.47 4.57
C GLY A 89 -11.14 6.33 5.18
N THR A 90 -11.11 5.15 4.57
CA THR A 90 -11.78 3.95 5.09
C THR A 90 -11.15 3.47 6.41
N LEU A 91 -9.82 3.50 6.54
CA LEU A 91 -9.16 3.22 7.83
C LEU A 91 -9.60 4.21 8.93
N LYS A 92 -9.65 5.52 8.59
CA LYS A 92 -10.15 6.55 9.51
C LYS A 92 -11.61 6.32 9.91
N LYS A 93 -12.47 5.97 8.96
CA LYS A 93 -13.89 5.67 9.18
C LYS A 93 -14.09 4.58 10.24
N TYR A 94 -13.23 3.56 10.26
CA TYR A 94 -13.29 2.48 11.25
C TYR A 94 -12.41 2.71 12.48
N HIS A 95 -11.79 3.89 12.62
CA HIS A 95 -10.82 4.17 13.67
C HIS A 95 -9.68 3.15 13.73
N ASN A 96 -9.37 2.49 12.61
CA ASN A 96 -8.27 1.54 12.54
C ASN A 96 -6.97 2.28 12.27
N THR A 97 -6.09 2.26 13.28
CA THR A 97 -4.79 2.93 13.29
C THR A 97 -3.63 1.94 13.13
N CYS A 98 -3.92 0.74 12.63
CA CYS A 98 -2.91 -0.27 12.38
C CYS A 98 -1.77 0.26 11.48
N PRO A 99 -0.56 -0.31 11.59
CA PRO A 99 0.55 0.15 10.77
C PRO A 99 0.27 -0.03 9.28
N VAL A 100 0.61 0.99 8.50
CA VAL A 100 0.40 1.02 7.05
C VAL A 100 1.73 1.17 6.35
N MET A 101 2.05 0.20 5.49
CA MET A 101 3.23 0.22 4.63
C MET A 101 2.85 0.73 3.23
N LEU A 102 3.62 1.68 2.70
CA LEU A 102 3.46 2.22 1.35
C LEU A 102 4.61 1.76 0.43
N SER A 103 4.26 1.17 -0.72
CA SER A 103 5.20 0.93 -1.82
C SER A 103 5.46 2.20 -2.64
N SER A 104 6.43 2.99 -2.17
CA SER A 104 6.95 4.14 -2.91
C SER A 104 8.05 3.73 -3.89
N SER A 105 8.65 4.72 -4.56
CA SER A 105 9.74 4.54 -5.51
C SER A 105 10.95 5.38 -5.12
N ILE A 106 12.16 4.90 -5.45
CA ILE A 106 13.39 5.68 -5.34
C ILE A 106 13.31 7.01 -6.10
N GLN A 107 12.47 7.10 -7.13
CA GLN A 107 12.25 8.34 -7.88
C GLN A 107 11.59 9.44 -7.04
N ALA A 108 10.91 9.10 -5.94
CA ALA A 108 10.34 10.07 -4.99
C ALA A 108 11.41 10.92 -4.28
N THR A 109 12.68 10.51 -4.35
CA THR A 109 13.80 11.31 -3.84
C THR A 109 13.97 12.63 -4.59
N LEU A 110 13.60 12.69 -5.88
CA LEU A 110 13.81 13.86 -6.74
C LEU A 110 15.27 14.35 -6.76
N ILE A 111 16.22 13.44 -6.64
CA ILE A 111 17.67 13.75 -6.65
C ILE A 111 18.31 13.18 -7.92
N GLY A 112 19.29 13.91 -8.47
CA GLY A 112 20.08 13.49 -9.63
C GLY A 112 19.22 13.25 -10.86
N ARG A 113 19.32 12.05 -11.44
CA ARG A 113 18.55 11.68 -12.65
C ARG A 113 17.02 11.69 -12.47
N TYR A 114 16.52 11.85 -11.23
CA TYR A 114 15.09 11.88 -10.92
C TYR A 114 14.55 13.28 -10.62
N ALA A 115 15.39 14.33 -10.66
CA ALA A 115 15.02 15.67 -10.20
C ALA A 115 13.75 16.24 -10.86
N GLU A 116 13.58 16.01 -12.17
CA GLU A 116 12.47 16.58 -12.94
C GLU A 116 11.37 15.57 -13.30
N GLY A 117 11.39 14.36 -12.74
CA GLY A 117 10.44 13.32 -13.10
C GLY A 117 9.05 13.51 -12.47
N ASP A 118 8.01 13.70 -13.28
CA ASP A 118 6.60 13.77 -12.83
C ASP A 118 6.19 12.53 -12.02
N TYR A 119 6.74 11.37 -12.36
CA TYR A 119 6.53 10.13 -11.62
C TYR A 119 7.06 10.22 -10.19
N GLY A 120 8.26 10.79 -10.00
CA GLY A 120 8.84 11.03 -8.69
C GLY A 120 8.01 12.02 -7.87
N LYS A 121 7.53 13.10 -8.51
CA LYS A 121 6.66 14.11 -7.88
C LYS A 121 5.34 13.48 -7.41
N SER A 122 4.71 12.66 -8.24
CA SER A 122 3.49 11.92 -7.89
C SER A 122 3.70 10.96 -6.72
N LYS A 123 4.81 10.20 -6.71
CA LYS A 123 5.13 9.30 -5.58
C LYS A 123 5.39 10.06 -4.29
N LYS A 124 6.14 11.16 -4.33
CA LYS A 124 6.40 12.02 -3.18
C LYS A 124 5.11 12.60 -2.59
N ALA A 125 4.21 13.09 -3.44
CA ALA A 125 2.89 13.57 -3.00
C ALA A 125 2.06 12.45 -2.33
N GLY A 126 2.17 11.22 -2.83
CA GLY A 126 1.62 10.03 -2.17
C GLY A 126 2.22 9.80 -0.78
N GLU A 127 3.55 9.89 -0.63
CA GLU A 127 4.19 9.78 0.69
C GLU A 127 3.67 10.85 1.67
N ASP A 128 3.57 12.10 1.21
CA ASP A 128 3.09 13.24 2.03
C ASP A 128 1.64 13.04 2.51
N LEU A 129 0.80 12.31 1.76
CA LEU A 129 -0.54 11.95 2.19
C LEU A 129 -0.51 10.96 3.37
N PHE A 130 0.34 9.92 3.28
CA PHE A 130 0.47 8.94 4.36
C PHE A 130 1.09 9.58 5.61
N PHE A 131 2.07 10.48 5.46
CA PHE A 131 2.64 11.20 6.60
C PHE A 131 1.62 12.10 7.30
N ARG A 132 0.75 12.80 6.55
CA ARG A 132 -0.37 13.55 7.13
C ARG A 132 -1.34 12.64 7.87
N TYR A 133 -1.72 11.51 7.28
CA TYR A 133 -2.55 10.51 7.96
C TYR A 133 -1.92 10.02 9.27
N ALA A 134 -0.61 9.77 9.29
CA ALA A 134 0.10 9.38 10.52
C ALA A 134 0.04 10.47 11.59
N GLN A 135 0.21 11.74 11.22
CA GLN A 135 0.08 12.88 12.13
C GLN A 135 -1.36 13.03 12.68
N GLU A 136 -2.37 12.85 11.82
CA GLU A 136 -3.78 12.97 12.18
C GLU A 136 -4.27 11.86 13.10
N THR A 137 -3.78 10.63 12.91
CA THR A 137 -4.35 9.43 13.54
C THR A 137 -3.45 8.76 14.56
N GLY A 138 -2.15 9.09 14.58
CA GLY A 138 -1.13 8.40 15.35
C GLY A 138 -0.72 7.03 14.76
N ALA A 139 -1.27 6.64 13.61
CA ALA A 139 -0.93 5.38 12.97
C ALA A 139 0.55 5.35 12.52
N ARG A 140 1.19 4.18 12.66
CA ARG A 140 2.58 4.00 12.22
C ARG A 140 2.63 3.83 10.70
N VAL A 141 3.21 4.79 10.00
CA VAL A 141 3.43 4.71 8.54
C VAL A 141 4.85 4.26 8.21
N LEU A 142 4.96 3.32 7.27
CA LEU A 142 6.20 2.69 6.83
C LEU A 142 6.39 2.91 5.32
N VAL A 143 7.13 3.93 4.93
CA VAL A 143 7.39 4.24 3.52
C VAL A 143 8.63 3.52 3.04
N TYR A 144 8.48 2.65 2.03
CA TYR A 144 9.61 2.00 1.37
C TYR A 144 9.74 2.48 -0.07
N ARG A 145 10.88 3.09 -0.39
CA ARG A 145 11.20 3.59 -1.74
C ARG A 145 11.91 2.50 -2.53
N PHE A 146 11.15 1.73 -3.31
CA PHE A 146 11.74 0.63 -4.09
C PHE A 146 12.51 1.14 -5.32
N PRO A 147 13.65 0.52 -5.66
CA PRO A 147 14.26 0.65 -6.97
C PRO A 147 13.43 -0.12 -8.01
N ASN A 148 13.98 -0.36 -9.20
CA ASN A 148 13.34 -1.25 -10.16
C ASN A 148 13.22 -2.65 -9.56
N LEU A 149 12.02 -3.21 -9.63
CA LEU A 149 11.72 -4.54 -9.14
C LEU A 149 11.54 -5.48 -10.33
N PHE A 150 11.98 -6.73 -10.19
CA PHE A 150 11.80 -7.78 -11.19
C PHE A 150 11.62 -9.13 -10.48
N GLY A 151 11.13 -10.12 -11.21
CA GLY A 151 11.02 -11.50 -10.71
C GLY A 151 9.81 -12.23 -11.27
N LYS A 152 9.49 -13.37 -10.66
CA LYS A 152 8.33 -14.19 -11.03
C LYS A 152 7.05 -13.33 -11.08
N TRP A 153 6.32 -13.45 -12.19
CA TRP A 153 5.07 -12.73 -12.49
C TRP A 153 5.21 -11.23 -12.78
N CYS A 154 6.43 -10.69 -12.86
CA CYS A 154 6.66 -9.38 -13.47
C CYS A 154 6.26 -9.43 -14.95
N ARG A 155 5.60 -8.37 -15.45
CA ARG A 155 5.20 -8.20 -16.85
C ARG A 155 5.76 -6.90 -17.37
#